data_AF-A0A5C6U2V3-F1
#
_entry.id   AF-A0A5C6U2V3-F1
#
_cell.length_a   1.000
_cell.length_b   1.000
_cell.length_c   1.000
_cell.angle_alpha   90.00
_cell.angle_beta   90.00
_cell.angle_gamma   90.00
#
_symmetry.space_group_name_H-M   'P 1'
#
loop_
_entity.id
_entity.type
_entity.pdbx_description
1 polymer ?
#
loop_
_entity_poly.entity_id
_entity_poly.type
_entity_poly.pdbx_seq_one_letter_code
_entity_poly.pdbx_strand_id
1 'polypeptide(L)'
;MLLRACRHGDIARIGLRRPREATPEVTVRASFLAALALQNGAHRQSRRIQLLGAWVEGRLDLGECRVPASLWFFRCVFDTTPLFDGARIQGGLAFPDCELPGLLAERCRIAQDLSLNAGCSIASEVRLQQARIAGDFNATRLSLVGQEASLPARRSLLADGIEIAGDLRMADGFDAAGEVRFAGARVGGDLVASGARVHGPVDGTGARRCALVLDRVEIGGDLRLDQGFAAAGSVSARRARIGGDMECCGAAFDRVGDAAWGEGVSLVLDRARIRGTLRLARLEAPLLGASFVGTRAGALVDDAGTWGERLVLDGFAYSRFGDGASLDSGFRLGWLERQLPAHLTDDFRMQPWQRVIEVLRRMGRGGSAGTLAVRREQRLRRIGRIGSSMPTALRGVARVAHACFGALAGYGWRPQRRPAGSSPCGWPRRWSSALPSRPRRSGRSPRTLRRSSIRWPMHSTCCCPASTCAKRAAGRRWLARSGVTPLR
;
A
#
# COMPACT_ATOMS: atom_id res chain seq x y z
N MET A 1 27.42 21.64 32.39
CA MET A 1 26.05 21.11 32.52
C MET A 1 25.86 19.76 31.82
N LEU A 2 26.19 19.66 30.53
CA LEU A 2 25.98 18.45 29.72
C LEU A 2 26.66 17.17 30.26
N LEU A 3 27.92 17.27 30.72
CA LEU A 3 28.62 16.14 31.35
C LEU A 3 27.94 15.64 32.63
N ARG A 4 27.41 16.56 33.46
CA ARG A 4 26.71 16.21 34.71
C ARG A 4 25.39 15.50 34.40
N ALA A 5 24.62 16.01 33.44
CA ALA A 5 23.37 15.40 33.01
C ALA A 5 23.62 14.00 32.41
N CYS A 6 24.62 13.84 31.55
CA CYS A 6 24.99 12.55 30.96
C CYS A 6 25.46 11.52 32.00
N ARG A 7 26.09 11.95 33.11
CA ARG A 7 26.49 11.03 34.20
C ARG A 7 25.28 10.41 34.89
N HIS A 8 24.22 11.18 35.12
CA HIS A 8 23.00 10.74 35.82
C HIS A 8 21.90 10.22 34.88
N GLY A 9 22.03 10.47 33.58
CA GLY A 9 21.00 10.12 32.58
C GLY A 9 19.85 11.11 32.50
N ASP A 10 20.03 12.29 33.07
CA ASP A 10 19.09 13.39 32.98
C ASP A 10 19.19 14.08 31.63
N ILE A 11 18.12 14.78 31.26
CA ILE A 11 18.09 15.65 30.08
C ILE A 11 19.03 16.84 30.31
N ALA A 12 20.01 17.02 29.43
CA ALA A 12 20.82 18.24 29.37
C ALA A 12 19.96 19.38 28.80
N ARG A 13 19.34 20.15 29.70
CA ARG A 13 18.48 21.29 29.38
C ARG A 13 19.32 22.52 29.07
N ILE A 14 19.52 22.81 27.79
CA ILE A 14 20.25 24.01 27.36
C ILE A 14 19.26 25.14 27.08
N GLY A 15 18.20 24.83 26.35
CA GLY A 15 17.05 25.69 26.16
C GLY A 15 15.74 24.96 26.47
N LEU A 16 14.66 25.70 26.70
CA LEU A 16 13.31 25.14 26.86
C LEU A 16 12.52 25.09 25.54
N ARG A 17 12.94 25.89 24.56
CA ARG A 17 12.33 26.04 23.22
C ARG A 17 13.37 25.74 22.15
N ARG A 18 12.89 25.49 20.92
CA ARG A 18 13.76 25.39 19.74
C ARG A 18 14.47 26.74 19.54
N PRO A 19 15.83 26.78 19.55
CA PRO A 19 16.55 28.02 19.33
C PRO A 19 16.32 28.55 17.92
N ARG A 20 16.25 29.87 17.77
CA ARG A 20 16.10 30.54 16.46
C ARG A 20 17.43 30.99 15.87
N GLU A 21 18.39 31.28 16.73
CA GLU A 21 19.72 31.77 16.40
C GLU A 21 20.77 31.05 17.25
N ALA A 22 21.99 30.96 16.73
CA ALA A 22 23.12 30.39 17.44
C ALA A 22 23.70 31.41 18.43
N THR A 23 23.34 31.30 19.72
CA THR A 23 23.99 32.07 20.79
C THR A 23 24.96 31.18 21.58
N PRO A 24 26.05 31.73 22.17
CA PRO A 24 27.03 30.94 22.92
C PRO A 24 26.43 30.11 24.07
N GLU A 25 25.27 30.52 24.59
CA GLU A 25 24.56 29.86 25.69
C GLU A 25 23.79 28.61 25.23
N VAL A 26 23.34 28.59 23.98
CA VAL A 26 22.56 27.48 23.41
C VAL A 26 23.36 26.58 22.48
N THR A 27 24.55 27.03 22.06
CA THR A 27 25.40 26.33 21.11
C THR A 27 26.21 25.20 21.76
N VAL A 28 26.17 24.03 21.14
CA VAL A 28 26.96 22.86 21.49
C VAL A 28 27.71 22.38 20.25
N ARG A 29 29.03 22.23 20.36
CA ARG A 29 29.82 21.68 19.26
C ARG A 29 29.49 20.21 19.01
N ALA A 30 29.23 19.88 17.75
CA ALA A 30 28.94 18.52 17.32
C ALA A 30 30.11 17.55 17.58
N SER A 31 31.36 18.02 17.44
CA SER A 31 32.56 17.24 17.75
C SER A 31 32.64 16.82 19.22
N PHE A 32 32.17 17.68 20.13
CA PHE A 32 32.07 17.35 21.55
C PHE A 32 31.00 16.29 21.80
N LEU A 33 29.84 16.40 21.14
CA LEU A 33 28.79 15.38 21.21
C LEU A 33 29.24 14.05 20.62
N ALA A 34 29.99 14.05 19.53
CA ALA A 34 30.56 12.86 18.93
C ALA A 34 31.53 12.17 19.89
N ALA A 35 32.51 12.91 20.43
CA ALA A 35 33.46 12.39 21.41
C ALA A 35 32.73 11.81 22.63
N LEU A 36 31.71 12.52 23.12
CA LEU A 36 30.88 12.06 24.22
C LEU A 36 30.10 10.79 23.83
N ALA A 37 29.54 10.69 22.64
CA ALA A 37 28.81 9.50 22.19
C ALA A 37 29.71 8.27 22.08
N LEU A 38 30.96 8.43 21.65
CA LEU A 38 31.94 7.35 21.47
C LEU A 38 32.63 6.91 22.76
N GLN A 39 32.68 7.75 23.78
CA GLN A 39 33.31 7.40 25.05
C GLN A 39 32.63 6.19 25.72
N ASN A 40 33.36 5.08 25.75
CA ASN A 40 33.12 3.94 26.63
C ASN A 40 33.76 4.25 27.99
N GLY A 41 32.98 4.73 28.94
CA GLY A 41 33.48 5.10 30.26
C GLY A 41 32.74 4.40 31.37
N ALA A 42 33.48 3.74 32.26
CA ALA A 42 33.05 3.24 33.57
C ALA A 42 32.42 4.32 34.49
N HIS A 43 32.33 5.58 34.02
CA HIS A 43 31.75 6.74 34.71
C HIS A 43 30.36 7.15 34.21
N ARG A 44 29.75 6.38 33.31
CA ARG A 44 28.35 6.57 32.89
C ARG A 44 27.44 5.59 33.63
N GLN A 45 26.60 6.11 34.52
CA GLN A 45 25.53 5.31 35.14
C GLN A 45 24.36 5.10 34.17
N SER A 46 24.16 6.03 33.21
CA SER A 46 23.15 5.91 32.16
C SER A 46 23.79 5.80 30.77
N ARG A 47 23.21 4.94 29.93
CA ARG A 47 23.56 4.80 28.50
C ARG A 47 22.72 5.71 27.60
N ARG A 48 22.29 6.88 28.07
CA ARG A 48 21.47 7.83 27.31
C ARG A 48 22.11 9.22 27.31
N ILE A 49 22.22 9.80 26.12
CA ILE A 49 22.61 11.19 25.91
C ILE A 49 21.35 11.92 25.46
N GLN A 50 20.88 12.82 26.31
CA GLN A 50 19.64 13.55 26.09
C GLN A 50 19.94 15.05 26.07
N LEU A 51 19.64 15.72 24.96
CA LEU A 51 19.78 17.17 24.82
C LEU A 51 18.41 17.80 24.57
N LEU A 52 18.18 18.96 25.21
CA LEU A 52 16.97 19.76 24.99
C LEU A 52 17.34 21.20 24.62
N GLY A 53 16.78 21.69 23.51
CA GLY A 53 16.82 23.09 23.12
C GLY A 53 18.22 23.60 22.74
N ALA A 54 19.04 22.75 22.11
CA ALA A 54 20.41 23.08 21.75
C ALA A 54 20.56 23.44 20.28
N TRP A 55 21.48 24.35 19.96
CA TRP A 55 21.99 24.55 18.61
C TRP A 55 23.26 23.69 18.44
N VAL A 56 23.23 22.70 17.57
CA VAL A 56 24.37 21.82 17.32
C VAL A 56 25.19 22.40 16.19
N GLU A 57 26.39 22.90 16.54
CA GLU A 57 27.32 23.54 15.61
C GLU A 57 28.31 22.53 15.04
N GLY A 58 28.40 22.50 13.71
CA GLY A 58 29.24 21.59 12.94
C GLY A 58 28.61 20.23 12.68
N ARG A 59 29.33 19.39 11.92
CA ARG A 59 28.86 18.05 11.54
C ARG A 59 28.95 17.08 12.71
N LEU A 60 27.81 16.51 13.11
CA LEU A 60 27.79 15.34 13.99
C LEU A 60 28.11 14.10 13.16
N ASP A 61 29.39 13.74 13.13
CA ASP A 61 29.89 12.56 12.42
C ASP A 61 30.05 11.40 13.40
N LEU A 62 29.24 10.37 13.20
CA LEU A 62 29.30 9.08 13.89
C LEU A 62 29.37 7.93 12.88
N GLY A 63 29.86 8.21 11.66
CA GLY A 63 30.01 7.25 10.59
C GLY A 63 30.90 6.07 11.00
N GLU A 64 30.45 4.86 10.65
CA GLU A 64 31.10 3.57 10.93
C GLU A 64 31.44 3.30 12.41
N CYS A 65 30.99 4.16 13.31
CA CYS A 65 31.31 4.09 14.72
C CYS A 65 30.35 3.17 15.48
N ARG A 66 30.82 2.62 16.61
CA ARG A 66 29.97 1.95 17.59
C ARG A 66 29.59 2.94 18.68
N VAL A 67 28.30 3.30 18.72
CA VAL A 67 27.76 4.21 19.74
C VAL A 67 27.09 3.37 20.83
N PRO A 68 27.69 3.27 22.03
CA PRO A 68 27.15 2.47 23.14
C PRO A 68 25.90 3.07 23.80
N ALA A 69 25.58 4.33 23.50
CA ALA A 69 24.48 5.08 24.12
C ALA A 69 23.31 5.34 23.15
N SER A 70 22.12 5.56 23.70
CA SER A 70 20.98 6.15 22.98
C SER A 70 21.18 7.66 22.84
N LEU A 71 20.84 8.22 21.68
CA LEU A 71 20.99 9.63 21.36
C LEU A 71 19.62 10.26 21.16
N TRP A 72 19.19 11.10 22.10
CA TRP A 72 17.90 11.76 22.06
C TRP A 72 18.08 13.28 22.04
N PHE A 73 17.64 13.89 20.96
CA PHE A 73 17.69 15.33 20.75
C PHE A 73 16.26 15.85 20.72
N PHE A 74 15.93 16.74 21.65
CA PHE A 74 14.61 17.33 21.77
C PHE A 74 14.70 18.81 21.43
N ARG A 75 13.90 19.29 20.46
CA ARG A 75 13.86 20.73 20.13
C ARG A 75 15.23 21.30 19.75
N CYS A 76 16.09 20.50 19.14
CA CYS A 76 17.43 20.92 18.74
C CYS A 76 17.44 21.37 17.27
N VAL A 77 18.35 22.29 16.95
CA VAL A 77 18.63 22.73 15.57
C VAL A 77 20.04 22.28 15.22
N PHE A 78 20.22 21.69 14.05
CA PHE A 78 21.53 21.32 13.52
C PHE A 78 21.86 22.25 12.35
N ASP A 79 23.06 22.81 12.34
CA ASP A 79 23.52 23.65 11.21
C ASP A 79 23.96 22.82 10.00
N THR A 80 24.42 21.60 10.25
CA THR A 80 25.04 20.70 9.27
C THR A 80 24.37 19.33 9.35
N THR A 81 24.13 18.70 8.20
CA THR A 81 23.57 17.35 8.08
C THR A 81 24.34 16.34 8.95
N PRO A 82 23.69 15.71 9.95
CA PRO A 82 24.29 14.63 10.73
C PRO A 82 24.58 13.40 9.88
N LEU A 83 25.70 12.73 10.16
CA LEU A 83 26.18 11.56 9.44
C LEU A 83 26.30 10.35 10.39
N PHE A 84 25.56 9.30 10.06
CA PHE A 84 25.48 8.03 10.78
C PHE A 84 25.67 6.82 9.83
N ASP A 85 26.27 7.04 8.66
CA ASP A 85 26.47 5.98 7.67
C ASP A 85 27.32 4.85 8.26
N GLY A 86 26.83 3.62 8.20
CA GLY A 86 27.47 2.44 8.80
C GLY A 86 27.54 2.43 10.33
N ALA A 87 26.99 3.43 11.01
CA ALA A 87 27.02 3.53 12.47
C ALA A 87 26.25 2.38 13.13
N ARG A 88 26.72 1.95 14.30
CA ARG A 88 26.07 0.92 15.12
C ARG A 88 25.68 1.51 16.46
N ILE A 89 24.43 1.93 16.57
CA ILE A 89 23.84 2.53 17.76
C ILE A 89 23.22 1.40 18.60
N GLN A 90 23.78 1.17 19.79
CA GLN A 90 23.29 0.15 20.73
C GLN A 90 21.98 0.55 21.42
N GLY A 91 21.63 1.83 21.34
CA GLY A 91 20.38 2.39 21.85
C GLY A 91 19.41 2.80 20.75
N GLY A 92 18.55 3.75 21.08
CA GLY A 92 17.65 4.42 20.14
C GLY A 92 18.19 5.77 19.66
N LEU A 93 17.69 6.22 18.51
CA LEU A 93 18.00 7.51 17.92
C LEU A 93 16.71 8.32 17.79
N ALA A 94 16.64 9.47 18.45
CA ALA A 94 15.42 10.27 18.50
C ALA A 94 15.70 11.75 18.23
N PHE A 95 14.88 12.34 17.35
CA PHE A 95 14.87 13.76 16.99
C PHE A 95 13.47 14.39 17.10
N PRO A 96 12.77 14.28 18.25
CA PRO A 96 11.49 14.95 18.43
C PRO A 96 11.59 16.48 18.34
N ASP A 97 10.76 17.07 17.48
CA ASP A 97 10.64 18.53 17.33
C ASP A 97 11.97 19.21 16.94
N CYS A 98 12.86 18.50 16.25
CA CYS A 98 14.16 19.00 15.80
C CYS A 98 14.13 19.62 14.40
N GLU A 99 15.17 20.36 14.06
CA GLU A 99 15.40 20.89 12.72
C GLU A 99 16.75 20.39 12.19
N LEU A 100 16.70 19.72 11.04
CA LEU A 100 17.86 19.08 10.42
C LEU A 100 18.00 19.57 8.97
N PRO A 101 19.21 19.88 8.49
CA PRO A 101 19.42 20.14 7.07
C PRO A 101 19.20 18.88 6.23
N GLY A 102 19.49 17.71 6.78
CA GLY A 102 19.31 16.37 6.19
C GLY A 102 19.61 15.30 7.23
N LEU A 103 19.50 14.02 6.88
CA LEU A 103 19.96 12.92 7.73
C LEU A 103 20.56 11.80 6.88
N LEU A 104 21.86 11.55 7.03
CA LEU A 104 22.56 10.46 6.34
C LEU A 104 22.79 9.32 7.33
N ALA A 105 22.17 8.17 7.08
CA ALA A 105 22.23 7.01 7.94
C ALA A 105 22.13 5.71 7.13
N GLU A 106 22.85 5.66 6.00
CA GLU A 106 22.93 4.48 5.14
C GLU A 106 23.61 3.32 5.86
N ARG A 107 23.09 2.09 5.73
CA ARG A 107 23.64 0.88 6.38
C ARG A 107 23.80 0.98 7.90
N CYS A 108 23.14 1.96 8.54
CA CYS A 108 23.20 2.11 9.99
C CYS A 108 22.46 0.96 10.68
N ARG A 109 22.84 0.66 11.92
CA ARG A 109 22.16 -0.32 12.76
C ARG A 109 21.75 0.35 14.06
N ILE A 110 20.45 0.37 14.32
CA ILE A 110 19.85 0.93 15.51
C ILE A 110 19.21 -0.23 16.27
N ALA A 111 19.70 -0.49 17.48
CA ALA A 111 19.25 -1.63 18.28
C ALA A 111 17.90 -1.40 18.98
N GLN A 112 17.39 -0.16 18.98
CA GLN A 112 16.05 0.18 19.44
C GLN A 112 15.31 0.96 18.33
N ASP A 113 14.58 2.00 18.71
CA ASP A 113 13.72 2.77 17.81
C ASP A 113 14.47 3.91 17.11
N LEU A 114 14.01 4.25 15.90
CA LEU A 114 14.30 5.51 15.22
C LEU A 114 13.07 6.40 15.32
N SER A 115 13.20 7.59 15.91
CA SER A 115 12.09 8.53 16.05
C SER A 115 12.43 9.87 15.40
N LEU A 116 11.74 10.18 14.30
CA LEU A 116 11.74 11.47 13.59
C LEU A 116 10.33 12.08 13.72
N ASN A 117 9.91 12.43 14.92
CA ASN A 117 8.51 12.74 15.21
C ASN A 117 8.28 14.13 15.80
N ALA A 118 7.03 14.41 16.15
CA ALA A 118 6.62 15.60 16.89
C ALA A 118 6.99 16.93 16.21
N GLY A 119 6.82 17.03 14.88
CA GLY A 119 7.11 18.27 14.14
C GLY A 119 8.59 18.43 13.78
N CYS A 120 9.34 17.33 13.75
CA CYS A 120 10.70 17.33 13.19
C CYS A 120 10.64 17.85 11.75
N SER A 121 11.49 18.81 11.41
CA SER A 121 11.62 19.39 10.07
C SER A 121 12.96 19.01 9.49
N ILE A 122 12.96 18.44 8.28
CA ILE A 122 14.18 18.09 7.56
C ILE A 122 14.16 18.81 6.21
N ALA A 123 15.15 19.67 5.99
CA ALA A 123 15.19 20.55 4.83
C ALA A 123 15.54 19.81 3.53
N SER A 124 16.34 18.76 3.61
CA SER A 124 16.82 17.97 2.48
C SER A 124 16.39 16.51 2.61
N GLU A 125 17.21 15.60 2.09
CA GLU A 125 16.95 14.18 2.07
C GLU A 125 17.26 13.47 3.40
N VAL A 126 16.48 12.42 3.65
CA VAL A 126 16.76 11.40 4.66
C VAL A 126 17.16 10.12 3.94
N ARG A 127 18.39 9.65 4.19
CA ARG A 127 18.92 8.40 3.64
C ARG A 127 19.04 7.35 4.73
N LEU A 128 18.26 6.29 4.58
CA LEU A 128 18.20 5.11 5.46
C LEU A 128 18.34 3.82 4.64
N GLN A 129 19.01 3.89 3.48
CA GLN A 129 19.16 2.74 2.59
C GLN A 129 19.92 1.62 3.31
N GLN A 130 19.37 0.40 3.27
CA GLN A 130 19.92 -0.78 3.92
C GLN A 130 20.15 -0.63 5.43
N ALA A 131 19.53 0.36 6.08
CA ALA A 131 19.57 0.50 7.53
C ALA A 131 18.78 -0.64 8.20
N ARG A 132 19.15 -0.96 9.44
CA ARG A 132 18.47 -1.96 10.26
C ARG A 132 18.04 -1.34 11.58
N ILE A 133 16.74 -1.39 11.86
CA ILE A 133 16.11 -0.85 13.06
C ILE A 133 15.45 -2.03 13.77
N ALA A 134 15.94 -2.37 14.96
CA ALA A 134 15.42 -3.51 15.72
C ALA A 134 14.13 -3.19 16.50
N GLY A 135 13.77 -1.92 16.62
CA GLY A 135 12.48 -1.46 17.15
C GLY A 135 11.58 -0.88 16.06
N ASP A 136 10.85 0.18 16.42
CA ASP A 136 9.93 0.91 15.56
C ASP A 136 10.65 2.05 14.80
N PHE A 137 10.15 2.38 13.61
CA PHE A 137 10.46 3.65 12.95
C PHE A 137 9.24 4.58 13.02
N ASN A 138 9.34 5.62 13.84
CA ASN A 138 8.30 6.61 14.04
C ASN A 138 8.64 7.93 13.33
N ALA A 139 7.97 8.22 12.23
CA ALA A 139 8.02 9.47 11.47
C ALA A 139 6.73 10.32 11.62
N THR A 140 5.99 10.17 12.72
CA THR A 140 4.71 10.87 12.93
C THR A 140 4.92 12.39 13.02
N ARG A 141 4.18 13.18 12.23
CA ARG A 141 4.40 14.64 12.10
C ARG A 141 5.81 15.02 11.61
N LEU A 142 6.44 14.17 10.79
CA LEU A 142 7.68 14.53 10.11
C LEU A 142 7.37 15.43 8.90
N SER A 143 8.09 16.54 8.79
CA SER A 143 7.98 17.48 7.68
C SER A 143 9.27 17.43 6.86
N LEU A 144 9.22 16.86 5.67
CA LEU A 144 10.33 16.83 4.71
C LEU A 144 10.11 17.95 3.69
N VAL A 145 10.49 19.17 4.05
CA VAL A 145 10.24 20.37 3.24
C VAL A 145 11.51 20.81 2.58
N GLY A 146 11.53 20.73 1.26
CA GLY A 146 12.59 21.30 0.46
C GLY A 146 12.48 22.81 0.34
N GLN A 147 13.41 23.58 0.92
CA GLN A 147 13.44 25.04 0.75
C GLN A 147 13.70 25.51 -0.69
N GLU A 148 14.14 24.61 -1.57
CA GLU A 148 14.38 24.91 -2.99
C GLU A 148 13.47 24.06 -3.87
N ALA A 149 12.40 24.69 -4.36
CA ALA A 149 11.44 24.13 -5.31
C ALA A 149 12.01 23.95 -6.74
N SER A 150 13.29 24.25 -6.96
CA SER A 150 13.90 24.41 -8.28
C SER A 150 14.70 23.21 -8.78
N LEU A 151 14.91 22.14 -7.98
CA LEU A 151 15.64 20.95 -8.44
C LEU A 151 14.68 19.85 -8.94
N PRO A 152 14.74 19.48 -10.24
CA PRO A 152 13.95 18.38 -10.78
C PRO A 152 14.37 17.04 -10.14
N ALA A 153 13.38 16.18 -9.83
CA ALA A 153 13.56 14.84 -9.23
C ALA A 153 14.04 14.78 -7.76
N ARG A 154 13.58 15.72 -6.91
CA ARG A 154 13.87 15.69 -5.46
C ARG A 154 13.34 14.40 -4.81
N ARG A 155 14.23 13.73 -4.08
CA ARG A 155 13.96 12.57 -3.21
C ARG A 155 13.92 13.06 -1.77
N SER A 156 12.89 12.74 -1.02
CA SER A 156 12.74 13.20 0.37
C SER A 156 13.19 12.14 1.37
N LEU A 157 12.78 10.89 1.14
CA LEU A 157 13.09 9.77 2.03
C LEU A 157 13.47 8.55 1.20
N LEU A 158 14.72 8.10 1.35
CA LEU A 158 15.28 6.94 0.68
C LEU A 158 15.61 5.86 1.70
N ALA A 159 14.73 4.87 1.79
CA ALA A 159 14.82 3.75 2.73
C ALA A 159 14.78 2.41 1.96
N ASP A 160 15.46 2.36 0.82
CA ASP A 160 15.54 1.14 0.01
C ASP A 160 16.27 0.03 0.78
N GLY A 161 15.63 -1.14 0.89
CA GLY A 161 16.17 -2.28 1.62
C GLY A 161 16.28 -2.07 3.14
N ILE A 162 15.60 -1.07 3.71
CA ILE A 162 15.55 -0.91 5.16
C ILE A 162 14.89 -2.13 5.81
N GLU A 163 15.40 -2.58 6.95
CA GLU A 163 14.78 -3.62 7.76
C GLU A 163 14.34 -3.00 9.09
N ILE A 164 13.04 -3.06 9.37
CA ILE A 164 12.41 -2.57 10.60
C ILE A 164 11.75 -3.79 11.25
N ALA A 165 12.16 -4.14 12.46
CA ALA A 165 11.60 -5.31 13.14
C ALA A 165 10.20 -5.04 13.73
N GLY A 166 9.93 -3.81 14.14
CA GLY A 166 8.62 -3.36 14.62
C GLY A 166 7.78 -2.70 13.53
N ASP A 167 7.09 -1.63 13.91
CA ASP A 167 6.17 -0.88 13.05
C ASP A 167 6.86 0.29 12.33
N LEU A 168 6.37 0.62 11.14
CA LEU A 168 6.68 1.86 10.42
C LEU A 168 5.49 2.81 10.50
N ARG A 169 5.63 3.91 11.23
CA ARG A 169 4.56 4.91 11.42
C ARG A 169 4.90 6.24 10.74
N MET A 170 4.16 6.57 9.70
CA MET A 170 4.18 7.86 8.98
C MET A 170 2.80 8.54 9.13
N ALA A 171 2.33 8.73 10.36
CA ALA A 171 0.96 9.15 10.63
C ALA A 171 0.83 10.65 10.99
N ASP A 172 -0.42 11.10 11.06
CA ASP A 172 -0.88 12.33 11.72
C ASP A 172 -0.13 13.59 11.26
N GLY A 173 -0.10 13.87 9.96
CA GLY A 173 0.55 15.07 9.42
C GLY A 173 2.02 14.88 9.07
N PHE A 174 2.43 13.65 8.75
CA PHE A 174 3.60 13.42 7.90
C PHE A 174 3.41 14.16 6.57
N ASP A 175 4.37 14.99 6.18
CA ASP A 175 4.33 15.78 4.96
C ASP A 175 5.67 15.67 4.24
N ALA A 176 5.67 15.13 3.02
CA ALA A 176 6.89 14.93 2.24
C ALA A 176 6.78 15.57 0.86
N ALA A 177 7.66 16.54 0.60
CA ALA A 177 7.83 17.18 -0.71
C ALA A 177 8.94 16.48 -1.51
N GLY A 178 8.57 15.43 -2.25
CA GLY A 178 9.44 14.61 -3.08
C GLY A 178 9.13 13.10 -2.99
N GLU A 179 9.90 12.29 -3.72
CA GLU A 179 9.71 10.83 -3.76
C GLU A 179 10.04 10.22 -2.39
N VAL A 180 9.11 9.44 -1.83
CA VAL A 180 9.29 8.59 -0.65
C VAL A 180 9.42 7.14 -1.10
N ARG A 181 10.57 6.52 -0.80
CA ARG A 181 10.97 5.24 -1.38
C ARG A 181 11.37 4.24 -0.30
N PHE A 182 10.68 3.09 -0.29
CA PHE A 182 10.94 1.94 0.57
C PHE A 182 11.08 0.66 -0.27
N ALA A 183 11.80 0.74 -1.40
CA ALA A 183 11.87 -0.38 -2.33
C ALA A 183 12.66 -1.55 -1.71
N GLY A 184 12.05 -2.74 -1.64
CA GLY A 184 12.64 -3.91 -1.01
C GLY A 184 12.76 -3.82 0.52
N ALA A 185 12.07 -2.89 1.16
CA ALA A 185 12.05 -2.77 2.61
C ALA A 185 11.34 -3.96 3.28
N ARG A 186 11.71 -4.26 4.52
CA ARG A 186 11.06 -5.26 5.37
C ARG A 186 10.57 -4.60 6.64
N VAL A 187 9.29 -4.74 6.93
CA VAL A 187 8.63 -4.25 8.15
C VAL A 187 8.02 -5.46 8.85
N GLY A 188 8.45 -5.74 10.08
CA GLY A 188 7.99 -6.89 10.84
C GLY A 188 6.55 -6.75 11.33
N GLY A 189 6.14 -5.52 11.67
CA GLY A 189 4.77 -5.18 12.06
C GLY A 189 3.99 -4.49 10.94
N ASP A 190 3.30 -3.41 11.31
CA ASP A 190 2.41 -2.65 10.43
C ASP A 190 3.14 -1.48 9.75
N LEU A 191 2.68 -1.12 8.55
CA LEU A 191 3.04 0.15 7.90
C LEU A 191 1.81 1.06 7.93
N VAL A 192 1.87 2.07 8.80
CA VAL A 192 0.77 3.02 9.02
C VAL A 192 1.14 4.38 8.44
N ALA A 193 0.44 4.82 7.40
CA ALA A 193 0.57 6.15 6.81
C ALA A 193 -0.76 6.93 6.82
N SER A 194 -1.55 6.73 7.87
CA SER A 194 -2.83 7.41 8.10
C SER A 194 -2.67 8.93 8.12
N GLY A 195 -3.41 9.63 7.27
CA GLY A 195 -3.35 11.10 7.18
C GLY A 195 -2.01 11.68 6.69
N ALA A 196 -1.16 10.86 6.06
CA ALA A 196 0.10 11.33 5.47
C ALA A 196 -0.15 12.07 4.16
N ARG A 197 0.65 13.11 3.89
CA ARG A 197 0.69 13.82 2.61
C ARG A 197 2.03 13.56 1.94
N VAL A 198 1.99 13.00 0.74
CA VAL A 198 3.19 12.70 -0.04
C VAL A 198 3.06 13.33 -1.42
N HIS A 199 4.01 14.19 -1.76
CA HIS A 199 4.02 14.93 -3.01
C HIS A 199 5.15 14.41 -3.89
N GLY A 200 4.80 13.68 -4.95
CA GLY A 200 5.77 13.21 -5.92
C GLY A 200 6.49 14.37 -6.61
N PRO A 201 7.77 14.17 -6.99
CA PRO A 201 8.52 15.23 -7.64
C PRO A 201 7.94 15.49 -9.02
N VAL A 202 7.95 16.76 -9.40
CA VAL A 202 7.59 17.21 -10.75
C VAL A 202 8.83 17.08 -11.62
N ASP A 203 8.69 16.45 -12.79
CA ASP A 203 9.78 16.40 -13.78
C ASP A 203 9.85 17.68 -14.62
N GLY A 204 10.89 17.80 -15.45
CA GLY A 204 11.07 18.98 -16.32
C GLY A 204 9.96 19.16 -17.36
N THR A 205 9.07 18.18 -17.54
CA THR A 205 7.90 18.26 -18.42
C THR A 205 6.63 18.69 -17.68
N GLY A 206 6.71 18.90 -16.36
CA GLY A 206 5.56 19.22 -15.52
C GLY A 206 4.77 17.99 -15.04
N ALA A 207 5.19 16.77 -15.42
CA ALA A 207 4.53 15.55 -15.01
C ALA A 207 5.00 15.12 -13.60
N ARG A 208 4.05 14.69 -12.77
CA ARG A 208 4.37 14.16 -11.45
C ARG A 208 4.84 12.71 -11.55
N ARG A 209 5.99 12.43 -10.94
CA ARG A 209 6.51 11.07 -10.82
C ARG A 209 5.87 10.34 -9.62
N CYS A 210 6.38 9.15 -9.32
CA CYS A 210 5.91 8.35 -8.19
C CYS A 210 6.08 9.13 -6.88
N ALA A 211 5.00 9.26 -6.11
CA ALA A 211 5.03 9.88 -4.79
C ALA A 211 5.54 8.88 -3.75
N LEU A 212 4.99 7.67 -3.76
CA LEU A 212 5.29 6.61 -2.81
C LEU A 212 5.63 5.31 -3.53
N VAL A 213 6.85 4.81 -3.31
CA VAL A 213 7.34 3.55 -3.88
C VAL A 213 7.54 2.53 -2.76
N LEU A 214 6.70 1.51 -2.77
CA LEU A 214 6.70 0.33 -1.89
C LEU A 214 7.00 -0.96 -2.68
N ASP A 215 7.72 -0.84 -3.80
CA ASP A 215 8.03 -1.97 -4.67
C ASP A 215 8.85 -3.04 -3.92
N ARG A 216 8.40 -4.30 -3.97
CA ARG A 216 9.00 -5.45 -3.27
C ARG A 216 9.04 -5.31 -1.75
N VAL A 217 8.23 -4.42 -1.15
CA VAL A 217 8.13 -4.34 0.31
C VAL A 217 7.57 -5.65 0.88
N GLU A 218 8.08 -6.06 2.04
CA GLU A 218 7.51 -7.14 2.85
C GLU A 218 7.02 -6.55 4.16
N ILE A 219 5.71 -6.63 4.41
CA ILE A 219 5.04 -6.13 5.61
C ILE A 219 4.42 -7.33 6.33
N GLY A 220 4.79 -7.54 7.59
CA GLY A 220 4.30 -8.66 8.40
C GLY A 220 2.83 -8.51 8.79
N GLY A 221 2.40 -7.28 9.07
CA GLY A 221 1.01 -6.93 9.39
C GLY A 221 0.29 -6.20 8.27
N ASP A 222 -0.38 -5.11 8.61
CA ASP A 222 -1.27 -4.34 7.75
C ASP A 222 -0.55 -3.16 7.05
N LEU A 223 -1.03 -2.81 5.85
CA LEU A 223 -0.67 -1.57 5.17
C LEU A 223 -1.85 -0.60 5.24
N ARG A 224 -1.71 0.47 6.02
CA ARG A 224 -2.78 1.46 6.24
C ARG A 224 -2.47 2.79 5.57
N LEU A 225 -3.25 3.11 4.56
CA LEU A 225 -3.26 4.35 3.78
C LEU A 225 -4.64 5.02 3.93
N ASP A 226 -5.09 5.24 5.17
CA ASP A 226 -6.44 5.71 5.47
C ASP A 226 -6.46 7.13 6.10
N GLN A 227 -7.62 7.56 6.61
CA GLN A 227 -7.79 8.80 7.38
C GLN A 227 -7.26 10.06 6.65
N GLY A 228 -7.60 10.23 5.37
CA GLY A 228 -7.17 11.41 4.60
C GLY A 228 -5.73 11.33 4.09
N PHE A 229 -5.19 10.12 3.92
CA PHE A 229 -3.94 9.91 3.18
C PHE A 229 -4.04 10.55 1.80
N ALA A 230 -3.09 11.43 1.43
CA ALA A 230 -3.08 12.11 0.15
C ALA A 230 -1.74 11.91 -0.57
N ALA A 231 -1.79 11.31 -1.75
CA ALA A 231 -0.63 11.15 -2.63
C ALA A 231 -0.81 11.98 -3.89
N ALA A 232 0.04 12.99 -4.07
CA ALA A 232 0.14 13.78 -5.29
C ALA A 232 1.22 13.16 -6.21
N GLY A 233 0.85 12.11 -6.94
CA GLY A 233 1.75 11.29 -7.74
C GLY A 233 1.32 9.83 -7.69
N SER A 234 1.92 8.96 -8.50
CA SER A 234 1.56 7.54 -8.49
C SER A 234 2.05 6.85 -7.21
N VAL A 235 1.28 5.87 -6.73
CA VAL A 235 1.66 4.98 -5.63
C VAL A 235 1.92 3.59 -6.19
N SER A 236 3.15 3.10 -6.04
CA SER A 236 3.58 1.81 -6.58
C SER A 236 3.92 0.84 -5.46
N ALA A 237 3.31 -0.34 -5.44
CA ALA A 237 3.62 -1.43 -4.54
C ALA A 237 3.78 -2.75 -5.32
N ARG A 238 4.58 -2.71 -6.40
CA ARG A 238 4.79 -3.86 -7.28
C ARG A 238 5.48 -4.98 -6.54
N ARG A 239 4.97 -6.20 -6.65
CA ARG A 239 5.50 -7.39 -5.97
C ARG A 239 5.59 -7.25 -4.43
N ALA A 240 4.81 -6.33 -3.85
CA ALA A 240 4.71 -6.20 -2.40
C ALA A 240 4.10 -7.46 -1.77
N ARG A 241 4.49 -7.79 -0.55
CA ARG A 241 3.92 -8.86 0.27
C ARG A 241 3.39 -8.24 1.55
N ILE A 242 2.08 -8.34 1.76
CA ILE A 242 1.37 -7.80 2.92
C ILE A 242 0.74 -8.98 3.65
N GLY A 243 1.16 -9.19 4.90
CA GLY A 243 0.73 -10.30 5.74
C GLY A 243 -0.70 -10.17 6.25
N GLY A 244 -1.20 -8.95 6.38
CA GLY A 244 -2.56 -8.62 6.75
C GLY A 244 -3.36 -7.94 5.64
N ASP A 245 -4.10 -6.91 6.01
CA ASP A 245 -4.99 -6.11 5.18
C ASP A 245 -4.24 -4.93 4.52
N MET A 246 -4.74 -4.48 3.37
CA MET A 246 -4.36 -3.22 2.76
C MET A 246 -5.57 -2.29 2.81
N GLU A 247 -5.50 -1.28 3.68
CA GLU A 247 -6.58 -0.32 3.91
C GLU A 247 -6.29 1.00 3.21
N CYS A 248 -7.19 1.45 2.34
CA CYS A 248 -7.07 2.75 1.67
C CYS A 248 -8.33 3.60 1.83
N CYS A 249 -9.06 3.43 2.94
CA CYS A 249 -10.34 4.12 3.12
C CYS A 249 -10.14 5.61 3.33
N GLY A 250 -10.83 6.45 2.55
CA GLY A 250 -10.65 7.91 2.65
C GLY A 250 -9.32 8.40 2.09
N ALA A 251 -8.64 7.60 1.27
CA ALA A 251 -7.43 8.05 0.59
C ALA A 251 -7.75 8.91 -0.63
N ALA A 252 -6.93 9.92 -0.87
CA ALA A 252 -6.85 10.69 -2.10
C ALA A 252 -5.59 10.27 -2.87
N PHE A 253 -5.76 9.39 -3.85
CA PHE A 253 -4.74 9.13 -4.84
C PHE A 253 -4.96 10.11 -5.97
N ASP A 254 -4.04 11.05 -6.13
CA ASP A 254 -4.07 12.16 -7.07
C ASP A 254 -4.91 13.37 -6.63
N ARG A 255 -4.24 14.43 -6.18
CA ARG A 255 -4.85 15.73 -5.85
C ARG A 255 -4.77 16.76 -6.97
N VAL A 256 -4.28 16.47 -8.18
CA VAL A 256 -4.37 17.47 -9.25
C VAL A 256 -4.59 16.81 -10.60
N GLY A 257 -5.79 17.04 -11.15
CA GLY A 257 -6.13 16.85 -12.56
C GLY A 257 -5.37 17.83 -13.48
N ASP A 258 -4.05 17.92 -13.31
CA ASP A 258 -3.20 18.55 -14.29
C ASP A 258 -3.11 17.60 -15.48
N ALA A 259 -3.32 18.14 -16.68
CA ALA A 259 -3.20 17.44 -17.95
C ALA A 259 -1.80 16.82 -18.21
N ALA A 260 -0.90 16.87 -17.23
CA ALA A 260 0.47 16.36 -17.24
C ALA A 260 0.58 14.92 -16.68
N TRP A 261 -0.52 14.21 -16.48
CA TRP A 261 -0.44 12.75 -16.50
C TRP A 261 -0.29 12.35 -17.96
N GLY A 262 0.87 11.77 -18.30
CA GLY A 262 0.92 10.87 -19.45
C GLY A 262 -0.08 9.71 -19.28
N GLU A 263 0.10 8.60 -19.98
CA GLU A 263 -0.73 7.39 -19.82
C GLU A 263 -0.61 6.69 -18.43
N GLY A 264 -0.14 7.40 -17.41
CA GLY A 264 0.17 6.90 -16.08
C GLY A 264 -1.04 6.46 -15.26
N VAL A 265 -0.76 5.55 -14.33
CA VAL A 265 -1.71 4.88 -13.43
C VAL A 265 -1.49 5.43 -12.01
N SER A 266 -2.56 5.79 -11.29
CA SER A 266 -2.48 6.36 -9.93
C SER A 266 -2.04 5.32 -8.90
N LEU A 267 -2.52 4.08 -9.02
CA LEU A 267 -2.22 2.99 -8.08
C LEU A 267 -1.74 1.74 -8.83
N VAL A 268 -0.54 1.27 -8.52
CA VAL A 268 0.06 0.09 -9.15
C VAL A 268 0.37 -0.98 -8.12
N LEU A 269 -0.39 -2.07 -8.14
CA LEU A 269 -0.22 -3.23 -7.25
C LEU A 269 0.26 -4.48 -7.98
N ASP A 270 0.92 -4.35 -9.13
CA ASP A 270 1.27 -5.48 -9.98
C ASP A 270 2.01 -6.57 -9.23
N ARG A 271 1.48 -7.79 -9.27
CA ARG A 271 2.00 -9.00 -8.63
C ARG A 271 2.13 -8.88 -7.11
N ALA A 272 1.47 -7.90 -6.49
CA ALA A 272 1.38 -7.81 -5.04
C ALA A 272 0.60 -9.01 -4.48
N ARG A 273 0.95 -9.42 -3.27
CA ARG A 273 0.29 -10.48 -2.51
C ARG A 273 -0.19 -9.88 -1.20
N ILE A 274 -1.50 -9.72 -1.07
CA ILE A 274 -2.19 -9.26 0.12
C ILE A 274 -2.89 -10.49 0.68
N ARG A 275 -2.45 -10.97 1.85
CA ARG A 275 -3.03 -12.16 2.46
C ARG A 275 -4.46 -11.89 2.95
N GLY A 276 -4.69 -10.70 3.49
CA GLY A 276 -5.98 -10.23 3.97
C GLY A 276 -6.81 -9.53 2.89
N THR A 277 -7.53 -8.51 3.31
CA THR A 277 -8.47 -7.74 2.49
C THR A 277 -7.77 -6.56 1.81
N LEU A 278 -7.98 -6.40 0.51
CA LEU A 278 -7.72 -5.14 -0.19
C LEU A 278 -8.97 -4.27 -0.08
N ARG A 279 -8.93 -3.22 0.76
CA ARG A 279 -10.03 -2.27 0.98
C ARG A 279 -9.75 -0.96 0.25
N LEU A 280 -10.38 -0.81 -0.91
CA LEU A 280 -10.38 0.40 -1.72
C LEU A 280 -11.80 0.97 -1.72
N ALA A 281 -12.21 1.68 -0.67
CA ALA A 281 -13.57 2.19 -0.55
C ALA A 281 -13.59 3.58 0.09
N ARG A 282 -14.60 4.39 -0.22
CA ARG A 282 -14.78 5.76 0.25
C ARG A 282 -13.54 6.61 -0.05
N LEU A 283 -12.95 6.46 -1.24
CA LEU A 283 -11.88 7.34 -1.69
C LEU A 283 -12.42 8.76 -1.81
N GLU A 284 -11.56 9.76 -1.59
CA GLU A 284 -11.97 11.17 -1.77
C GLU A 284 -12.32 11.49 -3.22
N ALA A 285 -11.63 10.82 -4.17
CA ALA A 285 -11.91 10.86 -5.59
C ALA A 285 -11.67 9.48 -6.21
N PRO A 286 -12.33 9.14 -7.33
CA PRO A 286 -12.06 7.92 -8.07
C PRO A 286 -10.61 7.88 -8.59
N LEU A 287 -10.00 6.70 -8.58
CA LEU A 287 -8.65 6.49 -9.14
C LEU A 287 -8.65 6.84 -10.64
N LEU A 288 -7.71 7.67 -11.13
CA LEU A 288 -7.61 7.93 -12.58
C LEU A 288 -7.35 6.66 -13.39
N GLY A 289 -6.50 5.79 -12.83
CA GLY A 289 -6.16 4.49 -13.37
C GLY A 289 -5.58 3.59 -12.29
N ALA A 290 -5.79 2.29 -12.41
CA ALA A 290 -5.23 1.33 -11.48
C ALA A 290 -4.78 0.04 -12.17
N SER A 291 -3.61 -0.48 -11.76
CA SER A 291 -3.05 -1.72 -12.30
C SER A 291 -2.91 -2.76 -11.20
N PHE A 292 -3.53 -3.92 -11.43
CA PHE A 292 -3.55 -5.07 -10.52
C PHE A 292 -3.04 -6.33 -11.22
N VAL A 293 -2.06 -6.17 -12.13
CA VAL A 293 -1.60 -7.27 -12.97
C VAL A 293 -1.03 -8.40 -12.11
N GLY A 294 -1.68 -9.56 -12.09
CA GLY A 294 -1.25 -10.70 -11.30
C GLY A 294 -1.33 -10.49 -9.78
N THR A 295 -2.03 -9.46 -9.31
CA THR A 295 -2.22 -9.20 -7.88
C THR A 295 -3.08 -10.30 -7.25
N ARG A 296 -2.77 -10.67 -6.00
CA ARG A 296 -3.55 -11.62 -5.22
C ARG A 296 -3.98 -10.98 -3.92
N ALA A 297 -5.28 -10.96 -3.66
CA ALA A 297 -5.87 -10.51 -2.41
C ALA A 297 -6.71 -11.63 -1.78
N GLY A 298 -6.83 -11.65 -0.45
CA GLY A 298 -7.78 -12.52 0.24
C GLY A 298 -9.23 -12.12 -0.10
N ALA A 299 -9.56 -10.85 0.12
CA ALA A 299 -10.86 -10.27 -0.22
C ALA A 299 -10.71 -8.92 -0.91
N LEU A 300 -11.71 -8.52 -1.69
CA LEU A 300 -11.81 -7.18 -2.28
C LEU A 300 -13.01 -6.43 -1.67
N VAL A 301 -12.76 -5.25 -1.12
CA VAL A 301 -13.81 -4.31 -0.70
C VAL A 301 -13.69 -3.04 -1.53
N ASP A 302 -14.76 -2.70 -2.24
CA ASP A 302 -14.82 -1.58 -3.16
C ASP A 302 -16.22 -0.97 -3.27
N ASP A 303 -16.29 0.25 -3.82
CA ASP A 303 -17.55 0.96 -4.08
C ASP A 303 -17.54 1.72 -5.42
N ALA A 304 -18.65 2.43 -5.70
CA ALA A 304 -18.83 3.15 -6.97
C ALA A 304 -17.91 4.37 -7.11
N GLY A 305 -17.49 4.97 -6.00
CA GLY A 305 -16.59 6.11 -5.97
C GLY A 305 -15.11 5.74 -6.10
N THR A 306 -14.79 4.44 -6.09
CA THR A 306 -13.41 3.96 -6.08
C THR A 306 -12.76 3.99 -7.47
N TRP A 307 -13.50 3.59 -8.50
CA TRP A 307 -12.94 3.23 -9.79
C TRP A 307 -13.14 4.35 -10.83
N GLY A 308 -12.06 4.91 -11.37
CA GLY A 308 -12.11 5.72 -12.58
C GLY A 308 -11.99 4.87 -13.83
N GLU A 309 -11.15 5.27 -14.77
CA GLU A 309 -10.97 4.60 -16.07
C GLU A 309 -9.64 3.82 -16.10
N ARG A 310 -9.31 3.19 -17.24
CA ARG A 310 -7.99 2.57 -17.48
C ARG A 310 -7.57 1.50 -16.45
N LEU A 311 -8.51 0.62 -16.08
CA LEU A 311 -8.19 -0.49 -15.17
C LEU A 311 -7.43 -1.61 -15.89
N VAL A 312 -6.33 -2.07 -15.29
CA VAL A 312 -5.64 -3.29 -15.71
C VAL A 312 -5.88 -4.39 -14.67
N LEU A 313 -6.74 -5.34 -15.02
CA LEU A 313 -7.17 -6.41 -14.10
C LEU A 313 -6.58 -7.79 -14.44
N ASP A 314 -5.68 -7.88 -15.42
CA ASP A 314 -5.21 -9.17 -15.92
C ASP A 314 -4.48 -9.98 -14.85
N GLY A 315 -4.99 -11.17 -14.54
CA GLY A 315 -4.43 -12.02 -13.50
C GLY A 315 -4.75 -11.56 -12.07
N PHE A 316 -5.56 -10.50 -11.89
CA PHE A 316 -6.05 -10.11 -10.57
C PHE A 316 -6.91 -11.23 -10.00
N ALA A 317 -6.57 -11.68 -8.79
CA ALA A 317 -7.22 -12.77 -8.12
C ALA A 317 -7.60 -12.37 -6.69
N TYR A 318 -8.85 -12.67 -6.34
CA TYR A 318 -9.39 -12.52 -5.00
C TYR A 318 -10.36 -13.65 -4.71
N SER A 319 -10.52 -14.02 -3.44
CA SER A 319 -11.32 -15.19 -3.06
C SER A 319 -12.80 -14.87 -2.83
N ARG A 320 -13.09 -13.66 -2.34
CA ARG A 320 -14.43 -13.14 -2.06
C ARG A 320 -14.50 -11.62 -2.21
N PHE A 321 -15.70 -11.10 -2.34
CA PHE A 321 -16.00 -9.71 -2.04
C PHE A 321 -16.21 -9.58 -0.53
N GLY A 322 -15.55 -8.61 0.09
CA GLY A 322 -15.65 -8.36 1.53
C GLY A 322 -16.92 -7.57 1.90
N ASP A 323 -17.09 -7.33 3.19
CA ASP A 323 -18.28 -6.67 3.70
C ASP A 323 -18.29 -5.19 3.29
N GLY A 324 -19.41 -4.76 2.72
CA GLY A 324 -19.58 -3.42 2.12
C GLY A 324 -19.39 -3.38 0.60
N ALA A 325 -18.83 -4.43 -0.01
CA ALA A 325 -18.65 -4.49 -1.46
C ALA A 325 -19.96 -4.85 -2.19
N SER A 326 -20.25 -4.16 -3.30
CA SER A 326 -21.46 -4.45 -4.08
C SER A 326 -21.39 -5.82 -4.78
N LEU A 327 -22.41 -6.64 -4.61
CA LEU A 327 -22.56 -7.95 -5.29
C LEU A 327 -23.47 -7.88 -6.52
N ASP A 328 -23.92 -6.67 -6.87
CA ASP A 328 -24.82 -6.44 -7.98
C ASP A 328 -24.13 -6.64 -9.33
N SER A 329 -24.86 -7.23 -10.29
CA SER A 329 -24.33 -7.46 -11.63
C SER A 329 -24.13 -6.19 -12.45
N GLY A 330 -24.98 -5.18 -12.28
CA GLY A 330 -24.84 -3.90 -12.98
C GLY A 330 -23.58 -3.17 -12.53
N PHE A 331 -23.37 -3.10 -11.21
CA PHE A 331 -22.15 -2.56 -10.62
C PHE A 331 -20.89 -3.25 -11.16
N ARG A 332 -20.85 -4.60 -11.11
CA ARG A 332 -19.68 -5.37 -11.53
C ARG A 332 -19.46 -5.35 -13.05
N LEU A 333 -20.53 -5.23 -13.83
CA LEU A 333 -20.42 -5.02 -15.27
C LEU A 333 -19.75 -3.68 -15.55
N GLY A 334 -20.24 -2.60 -14.94
CA GLY A 334 -19.65 -1.26 -15.07
C GLY A 334 -18.18 -1.24 -14.65
N TRP A 335 -17.82 -1.95 -13.57
CA TRP A 335 -16.43 -2.12 -13.16
C TRP A 335 -15.57 -2.82 -14.22
N LEU A 336 -16.06 -3.93 -14.81
CA LEU A 336 -15.35 -4.64 -15.88
C LEU A 336 -15.23 -3.81 -17.17
N GLU A 337 -16.17 -2.91 -17.43
CA GLU A 337 -16.17 -2.03 -18.61
C GLU A 337 -15.22 -0.83 -18.46
N ARG A 338 -14.72 -0.55 -17.25
CA ARG A 338 -13.69 0.48 -17.00
C ARG A 338 -12.25 0.02 -17.29
N GLN A 339 -12.08 -1.20 -17.81
CA GLN A 339 -10.77 -1.69 -18.27
C GLN A 339 -10.27 -0.88 -19.48
N LEU A 340 -8.96 -0.95 -19.77
CA LEU A 340 -8.43 -0.33 -21.00
C LEU A 340 -9.21 -0.79 -22.26
N PRO A 341 -9.49 0.12 -23.22
CA PRO A 341 -10.23 -0.22 -24.44
C PRO A 341 -9.65 -1.44 -25.17
N ALA A 342 -8.32 -1.52 -25.29
CA ALA A 342 -7.63 -2.65 -25.90
C ALA A 342 -7.97 -4.00 -25.20
N HIS A 343 -8.12 -4.02 -23.87
CA HIS A 343 -8.49 -5.22 -23.12
C HIS A 343 -9.96 -5.63 -23.28
N LEU A 344 -10.77 -4.78 -23.92
CA LEU A 344 -12.18 -5.01 -24.20
C LEU A 344 -12.45 -5.32 -25.68
N THR A 345 -11.52 -4.98 -26.57
CA THR A 345 -11.61 -5.19 -28.03
C THR A 345 -10.53 -6.14 -28.53
N ASP A 346 -9.40 -5.58 -28.97
CA ASP A 346 -8.38 -6.23 -29.80
C ASP A 346 -7.59 -7.27 -29.02
N ASP A 347 -7.40 -7.04 -27.72
CA ASP A 347 -6.74 -7.93 -26.78
C ASP A 347 -7.68 -8.30 -25.64
N PHE A 348 -8.86 -8.83 -26.01
CA PHE A 348 -9.89 -9.16 -25.02
C PHE A 348 -9.39 -10.10 -23.93
N ARG A 349 -9.35 -9.61 -22.68
CA ARG A 349 -8.93 -10.37 -21.50
C ARG A 349 -10.12 -11.10 -20.89
N MET A 350 -10.17 -12.42 -21.05
CA MET A 350 -11.25 -13.25 -20.50
C MET A 350 -11.19 -13.45 -18.98
N GLN A 351 -9.98 -13.45 -18.42
CA GLN A 351 -9.73 -13.82 -17.03
C GLN A 351 -10.47 -12.93 -16.02
N PRO A 352 -10.51 -11.59 -16.15
CA PRO A 352 -11.21 -10.73 -15.19
C PRO A 352 -12.70 -11.06 -15.08
N TRP A 353 -13.34 -11.32 -16.22
CA TRP A 353 -14.75 -11.72 -16.28
C TRP A 353 -14.98 -13.08 -15.63
N GLN A 354 -14.15 -14.07 -15.95
CA GLN A 354 -14.23 -15.40 -15.36
C GLN A 354 -14.10 -15.36 -13.84
N ARG A 355 -13.16 -14.55 -13.33
CA ARG A 355 -12.91 -14.40 -11.90
C ARG A 355 -14.14 -13.85 -11.17
N VAL A 356 -14.74 -12.76 -11.65
CA VAL A 356 -15.95 -12.17 -11.02
C VAL A 356 -17.10 -13.18 -10.99
N ILE A 357 -17.38 -13.83 -12.13
CA ILE A 357 -18.45 -14.81 -12.25
C ILE A 357 -18.24 -15.96 -11.27
N GLU A 358 -17.00 -16.48 -11.20
CA GLU A 358 -16.63 -17.55 -10.28
C GLU A 358 -16.85 -17.14 -8.82
N VAL A 359 -16.35 -15.97 -8.40
CA VAL A 359 -16.48 -15.48 -7.03
C VAL A 359 -17.95 -15.25 -6.66
N LEU A 360 -18.75 -14.63 -7.53
CA LEU A 360 -20.18 -14.42 -7.28
C LEU A 360 -20.94 -15.75 -7.15
N ARG A 361 -20.61 -16.77 -7.94
CA ARG A 361 -21.20 -18.11 -7.80
C ARG A 361 -20.87 -18.72 -6.44
N ARG A 362 -19.59 -18.69 -6.04
CA ARG A 362 -19.17 -19.21 -4.72
C ARG A 362 -19.85 -18.47 -3.57
N MET A 363 -20.13 -17.18 -3.72
CA MET A 363 -20.86 -16.37 -2.75
C MET A 363 -22.40 -16.53 -2.83
N GLY A 364 -22.91 -17.50 -3.59
CA GLY A 364 -24.36 -17.76 -3.72
C GLY A 364 -25.13 -16.77 -4.58
N ARG A 365 -24.45 -15.85 -5.28
CA ARG A 365 -25.05 -14.84 -6.17
C ARG A 365 -25.15 -15.34 -7.61
N GLY A 366 -25.80 -16.49 -7.78
CA GLY A 366 -25.95 -17.16 -9.08
C GLY A 366 -26.63 -16.30 -10.14
N GLY A 367 -27.64 -15.51 -9.77
CA GLY A 367 -28.32 -14.57 -10.67
C GLY A 367 -27.36 -13.54 -11.25
N SER A 368 -26.64 -12.80 -10.40
CA SER A 368 -25.64 -11.80 -10.83
C SER A 368 -24.54 -12.43 -11.70
N ALA A 369 -24.06 -13.61 -11.32
CA ALA A 369 -23.04 -14.33 -12.06
C ALA A 369 -23.54 -14.80 -13.44
N GLY A 370 -24.80 -15.22 -13.55
CA GLY A 370 -25.44 -15.59 -14.81
C GLY A 370 -25.53 -14.41 -15.77
N THR A 371 -26.01 -13.26 -15.28
CA THR A 371 -26.09 -12.02 -16.07
C THR A 371 -24.73 -11.62 -16.63
N LEU A 372 -23.68 -11.65 -15.80
CA LEU A 372 -22.33 -11.33 -16.24
C LEU A 372 -21.77 -12.34 -17.25
N ALA A 373 -22.08 -13.63 -17.10
CA ALA A 373 -21.68 -14.66 -18.05
C ALA A 373 -22.30 -14.44 -19.43
N VAL A 374 -23.58 -14.04 -19.49
CA VAL A 374 -24.26 -13.68 -20.75
C VAL A 374 -23.64 -12.44 -21.38
N ARG A 375 -23.40 -11.39 -20.60
CA ARG A 375 -22.76 -10.15 -21.08
C ARG A 375 -21.35 -10.39 -21.63
N ARG A 376 -20.57 -11.23 -20.96
CA ARG A 376 -19.25 -11.69 -21.44
C ARG A 376 -19.37 -12.35 -22.81
N GLU A 377 -20.33 -13.27 -22.95
CA GLU A 377 -20.54 -13.99 -24.21
C GLU A 377 -20.96 -13.04 -25.33
N GLN A 378 -21.91 -12.14 -25.08
CA GLN A 378 -22.32 -11.10 -26.02
C GLN A 378 -21.13 -10.24 -26.50
N ARG A 379 -20.21 -9.89 -25.60
CA ARG A 379 -18.99 -9.15 -25.98
C ARG A 379 -18.07 -9.97 -26.86
N LEU A 380 -17.80 -11.24 -26.53
CA LEU A 380 -17.04 -12.16 -27.37
C LEU A 380 -17.60 -12.26 -28.80
N ARG A 381 -18.94 -12.18 -28.94
CA ARG A 381 -19.61 -12.13 -30.25
C ARG A 381 -19.29 -10.87 -31.01
N ARG A 382 -19.43 -9.72 -30.36
CA ARG A 382 -19.23 -8.40 -30.97
C ARG A 382 -17.81 -8.21 -31.50
N ILE A 383 -16.81 -8.70 -30.76
CA ILE A 383 -15.40 -8.63 -31.18
C ILE A 383 -15.00 -9.73 -32.19
N GLY A 384 -15.95 -10.55 -32.65
CA GLY A 384 -15.72 -11.57 -33.67
C GLY A 384 -14.85 -12.76 -33.23
N ARG A 385 -14.55 -12.89 -31.94
CA ARG A 385 -13.65 -13.95 -31.40
C ARG A 385 -14.34 -15.28 -31.12
N ILE A 386 -15.63 -15.46 -31.45
CA ILE A 386 -16.28 -16.78 -31.39
C ILE A 386 -15.61 -17.73 -32.39
N GLY A 387 -15.15 -18.89 -31.92
CA GLY A 387 -14.55 -19.93 -32.76
C GLY A 387 -13.14 -19.60 -33.26
N SER A 388 -12.42 -18.66 -32.64
CA SER A 388 -11.04 -18.33 -33.03
C SER A 388 -10.06 -19.51 -32.88
N SER A 389 -10.40 -20.50 -32.05
CA SER A 389 -9.69 -21.77 -31.92
C SER A 389 -10.01 -22.79 -33.03
N MET A 390 -10.95 -22.49 -33.93
CA MET A 390 -11.35 -23.34 -35.07
C MET A 390 -10.72 -22.84 -36.38
N PRO A 391 -10.44 -23.73 -37.35
CA PRO A 391 -9.98 -23.36 -38.70
C PRO A 391 -10.90 -22.30 -39.34
N THR A 392 -10.34 -21.39 -40.13
CA THR A 392 -11.04 -20.23 -40.72
C THR A 392 -12.33 -20.62 -41.44
N ALA A 393 -12.32 -21.76 -42.14
CA ALA A 393 -13.47 -22.33 -42.86
C ALA A 393 -14.66 -22.69 -41.94
N LEU A 394 -14.41 -23.06 -40.69
CA LEU A 394 -15.42 -23.51 -39.73
C LEU A 394 -15.90 -22.39 -38.78
N ARG A 395 -15.28 -21.21 -38.81
CA ARG A 395 -15.65 -20.07 -37.95
C ARG A 395 -17.07 -19.58 -38.22
N GLY A 396 -17.48 -19.55 -39.49
CA GLY A 396 -18.85 -19.16 -39.89
C GLY A 396 -19.90 -20.11 -39.32
N VAL A 397 -19.67 -21.42 -39.47
CA VAL A 397 -20.55 -22.47 -38.95
C VAL A 397 -20.60 -22.44 -37.42
N ALA A 398 -19.46 -22.27 -36.74
CA ALA A 398 -19.42 -22.16 -35.29
C ALA A 398 -20.19 -20.91 -34.78
N ARG A 399 -20.09 -19.78 -35.47
CA ARG A 399 -20.84 -18.55 -35.14
C ARG A 399 -22.35 -18.76 -35.31
N VAL A 400 -22.78 -19.38 -36.41
CA VAL A 400 -24.20 -19.66 -36.69
C VAL A 400 -24.75 -20.68 -35.70
N ALA A 401 -24.06 -21.81 -35.49
CA ALA A 401 -24.45 -22.83 -34.54
C ALA A 401 -24.56 -22.29 -33.10
N HIS A 402 -23.61 -21.43 -32.70
CA HIS A 402 -23.63 -20.80 -31.39
C HIS A 402 -24.72 -19.70 -31.26
N ALA A 403 -25.05 -19.00 -32.35
CA ALA A 403 -26.18 -18.08 -32.40
C ALA A 403 -27.53 -18.81 -32.27
N CYS A 404 -27.70 -19.91 -33.02
CA CYS A 404 -28.85 -20.81 -32.92
C CYS A 404 -28.97 -21.43 -31.53
N PHE A 405 -27.86 -21.86 -30.92
CA PHE A 405 -27.85 -22.34 -29.53
C PHE A 405 -28.26 -21.24 -28.54
N GLY A 406 -27.77 -20.01 -28.74
CA GLY A 406 -28.18 -18.87 -27.91
C GLY A 406 -29.66 -18.54 -28.01
N ALA A 407 -30.28 -18.71 -29.19
CA ALA A 407 -31.70 -18.50 -29.43
C ALA A 407 -32.57 -19.65 -28.89
N LEU A 408 -32.11 -20.90 -29.01
CA LEU A 408 -32.87 -22.10 -28.63
C LEU A 408 -32.72 -22.48 -27.16
N ALA A 409 -31.52 -22.38 -26.58
CA ALA A 409 -31.22 -22.84 -25.23
C ALA A 409 -31.42 -21.77 -24.15
N GLY A 410 -31.77 -20.53 -24.54
CA GLY A 410 -32.13 -19.43 -23.64
C GLY A 410 -31.25 -19.37 -22.40
N TYR A 411 -29.97 -19.01 -22.58
CA TYR A 411 -28.90 -18.94 -21.56
C TYR A 411 -29.38 -19.00 -20.09
N GLY A 412 -29.67 -20.21 -19.60
CA GLY A 412 -29.97 -20.49 -18.20
C GLY A 412 -31.11 -19.71 -17.55
N TRP A 413 -32.13 -19.27 -18.29
CA TRP A 413 -33.33 -18.65 -17.69
C TRP A 413 -34.50 -19.65 -17.63
N ARG A 414 -34.85 -20.07 -16.41
CA ARG A 414 -36.09 -20.74 -15.92
C ARG A 414 -36.72 -21.81 -16.85
N PRO A 415 -36.76 -23.10 -16.46
CA PRO A 415 -37.38 -24.18 -17.26
C PRO A 415 -38.93 -24.16 -17.20
N GLN A 416 -39.55 -23.00 -16.98
CA GLN A 416 -41.01 -22.84 -17.04
C GLN A 416 -41.36 -21.96 -18.22
N ARG A 417 -41.19 -22.53 -19.41
CA ARG A 417 -41.91 -22.25 -20.67
C ARG A 417 -41.34 -23.18 -21.74
N ARG A 418 -41.69 -24.46 -21.65
CA ARG A 418 -41.82 -25.27 -22.87
C ARG A 418 -43.30 -25.29 -23.22
N PRO A 419 -43.72 -24.96 -24.45
CA PRO A 419 -44.97 -25.50 -24.95
C PRO A 419 -44.80 -27.03 -25.01
N ALA A 420 -45.76 -27.75 -24.45
CA ALA A 420 -45.84 -29.19 -24.61
C ALA A 420 -46.01 -29.50 -26.11
N GLY A 421 -45.15 -30.37 -26.65
CA GLY A 421 -45.28 -30.86 -28.02
C GLY A 421 -44.06 -30.60 -28.90
N SER A 422 -43.02 -31.40 -28.72
CA SER A 422 -42.21 -31.92 -29.84
C SER A 422 -41.22 -32.96 -29.31
N SER A 423 -41.45 -34.20 -29.73
CA SER A 423 -40.62 -35.37 -29.45
C SER A 423 -39.25 -35.24 -30.11
N PRO A 424 -38.13 -35.64 -29.45
CA PRO A 424 -36.84 -35.69 -30.11
C PRO A 424 -36.70 -36.99 -30.90
N CYS A 425 -36.78 -36.89 -32.23
CA CYS A 425 -36.40 -37.96 -33.13
C CYS A 425 -34.88 -38.23 -33.07
N GLY A 426 -34.55 -39.45 -32.66
CA GLY A 426 -33.39 -40.28 -33.00
C GLY A 426 -32.05 -39.63 -33.33
N TRP A 427 -31.08 -39.78 -32.42
CA TRP A 427 -29.66 -39.91 -32.75
C TRP A 427 -29.04 -41.11 -32.02
N PRO A 428 -28.05 -41.81 -32.61
CA PRO A 428 -27.78 -43.21 -32.31
C PRO A 428 -26.85 -43.39 -31.10
N ARG A 429 -27.22 -44.35 -30.24
CA ARG A 429 -26.36 -44.96 -29.24
C ARG A 429 -25.24 -45.75 -29.92
N ARG A 430 -23.99 -45.31 -29.82
CA ARG A 430 -22.81 -46.18 -29.83
C ARG A 430 -21.76 -45.56 -28.90
N TRP A 431 -20.93 -46.42 -28.33
CA TRP A 431 -19.81 -46.15 -27.40
C TRP A 431 -20.14 -46.31 -25.92
N SER A 432 -20.48 -47.55 -25.55
CA SER A 432 -20.21 -48.13 -24.23
C SER A 432 -19.59 -49.50 -24.46
N SER A 433 -18.28 -49.65 -24.19
CA SER A 433 -17.57 -50.86 -23.73
C SER A 433 -16.15 -50.95 -24.31
N ALA A 434 -15.14 -50.72 -23.45
CA ALA A 434 -13.87 -51.46 -23.45
C ALA A 434 -13.05 -51.04 -22.21
N LEU A 435 -13.11 -51.84 -21.15
CA LEU A 435 -12.02 -51.91 -20.17
C LEU A 435 -10.80 -52.59 -20.81
N PRO A 436 -9.59 -52.30 -20.31
CA PRO A 436 -8.69 -53.40 -20.01
C PRO A 436 -8.17 -53.40 -18.56
N SER A 437 -8.07 -54.62 -18.07
CA SER A 437 -7.48 -55.22 -16.87
C SER A 437 -6.19 -54.59 -16.29
N ARG A 438 -6.10 -54.65 -14.96
CA ARG A 438 -4.89 -54.56 -14.11
C ARG A 438 -3.86 -55.68 -14.41
N PRO A 439 -2.62 -55.49 -13.94
CA PRO A 439 -1.90 -56.55 -13.24
C PRO A 439 -1.56 -56.20 -11.78
N ARG A 440 -1.52 -57.25 -10.94
CA ARG A 440 -1.07 -57.30 -9.53
C ARG A 440 0.41 -57.71 -9.48
N ARG A 441 1.19 -57.17 -8.52
CA ARG A 441 1.94 -57.90 -7.44
C ARG A 441 2.90 -56.95 -6.70
N SER A 442 2.72 -56.76 -5.37
CA SER A 442 3.55 -57.24 -4.23
C SER A 442 4.83 -56.40 -3.97
N GLY A 443 5.15 -55.91 -2.76
CA GLY A 443 4.61 -56.19 -1.44
C GLY A 443 5.15 -55.31 -0.29
N ARG A 444 4.55 -55.56 0.90
CA ARG A 444 5.01 -55.41 2.31
C ARG A 444 5.50 -54.04 2.88
N SER A 445 4.57 -53.41 3.61
CA SER A 445 4.55 -52.87 5.02
C SER A 445 5.81 -52.97 5.93
N PRO A 446 5.88 -52.30 7.13
CA PRO A 446 4.78 -51.66 7.89
C PRO A 446 5.01 -50.36 8.70
N ARG A 447 3.86 -49.68 8.91
CA ARG A 447 3.31 -48.99 10.10
C ARG A 447 4.22 -48.50 11.24
N THR A 448 3.93 -47.28 11.69
CA THR A 448 3.54 -47.00 13.09
C THR A 448 2.49 -45.89 13.18
N LEU A 449 1.48 -46.13 14.02
CA LEU A 449 0.37 -45.27 14.39
C LEU A 449 0.80 -44.09 15.28
N ARG A 450 0.04 -42.98 15.24
CA ARG A 450 -0.43 -42.31 16.47
C ARG A 450 -1.74 -41.55 16.23
N ARG A 451 -2.74 -41.92 17.02
CA ARG A 451 -4.01 -41.21 17.26
C ARG A 451 -3.76 -40.07 18.25
N SER A 452 -4.45 -38.96 18.07
CA SER A 452 -4.85 -38.04 19.16
C SER A 452 -6.02 -37.17 18.66
N SER A 453 -7.26 -37.59 18.92
CA SER A 453 -8.23 -36.97 19.84
C SER A 453 -7.86 -35.58 20.38
N ILE A 454 -8.77 -34.61 20.26
CA ILE A 454 -9.16 -33.52 21.21
C ILE A 454 -10.11 -32.58 20.43
N ARG A 455 -11.42 -32.68 20.66
CA ARG A 455 -12.27 -31.87 21.56
C ARG A 455 -12.47 -30.42 21.09
N TRP A 456 -13.68 -30.16 20.60
CA TRP A 456 -14.30 -28.83 20.53
C TRP A 456 -14.76 -28.38 21.92
N PRO A 457 -14.77 -27.06 22.16
CA PRO A 457 -15.88 -26.47 22.90
C PRO A 457 -16.53 -25.31 22.11
N MET A 458 -17.85 -25.40 21.98
CA MET A 458 -18.75 -24.25 21.88
C MET A 458 -18.88 -23.62 23.26
N HIS A 459 -18.84 -22.29 23.37
CA HIS A 459 -19.89 -21.45 23.98
C HIS A 459 -19.45 -19.98 24.16
N SER A 460 -20.38 -19.08 23.81
CA SER A 460 -20.67 -17.76 24.43
C SER A 460 -19.58 -16.67 24.39
N THR A 461 -19.81 -15.39 24.09
CA THR A 461 -21.02 -14.55 24.21
C THR A 461 -20.75 -13.24 23.46
N CYS A 462 -21.62 -12.84 22.54
CA CYS A 462 -21.59 -11.48 21.97
C CYS A 462 -22.35 -10.52 22.89
N CYS A 463 -21.65 -9.53 23.43
CA CYS A 463 -22.26 -8.31 23.97
C CYS A 463 -22.07 -7.19 22.95
N CYS A 464 -23.18 -6.70 22.38
CA CYS A 464 -23.27 -5.35 21.84
C CYS A 464 -23.35 -4.34 22.99
N PRO A 465 -22.98 -3.08 22.74
CA PRO A 465 -24.02 -2.06 22.87
C PRO A 465 -24.05 -1.09 21.69
N ALA A 466 -25.28 -0.75 21.32
CA ALA A 466 -25.65 0.38 20.48
C ALA A 466 -25.79 1.64 21.36
N SER A 467 -25.26 2.77 20.89
CA SER A 467 -25.55 4.13 21.38
C SER A 467 -24.76 5.10 20.49
N THR A 468 -25.21 6.26 20.00
CA THR A 468 -26.50 6.95 19.99
C THR A 468 -26.37 7.98 18.88
N CYS A 469 -27.42 8.13 18.08
CA CYS A 469 -27.52 9.14 17.04
C CYS A 469 -27.87 10.50 17.68
N ALA A 470 -27.07 11.54 17.42
CA ALA A 470 -27.44 12.92 17.73
C ALA A 470 -26.94 13.87 16.63
N LYS A 471 -27.91 14.55 16.01
CA LYS A 471 -27.81 15.60 15.01
C LYS A 471 -26.89 16.74 15.45
N ARG A 472 -26.14 17.32 14.50
CA ARG A 472 -25.97 18.78 14.38
C ARG A 472 -25.51 19.16 12.97
N ALA A 473 -26.37 19.90 12.28
CA ALA A 473 -26.10 20.61 11.03
C ALA A 473 -25.75 22.07 11.35
N ALA A 474 -24.66 22.57 10.75
CA ALA A 474 -24.35 23.98 10.45
C ALA A 474 -23.01 23.93 9.70
N GLY A 475 -22.92 24.17 8.40
CA GLY A 475 -23.22 25.44 7.74
C GLY A 475 -21.91 26.18 7.54
N ARG A 476 -21.35 26.15 6.31
CA ARG A 476 -20.32 27.10 5.84
C ARG A 476 -20.28 27.10 4.30
N ARG A 477 -20.96 28.10 3.73
CA ARG A 477 -20.69 28.64 2.38
C ARG A 477 -19.35 29.36 2.44
N TRP A 478 -18.47 29.14 1.46
CA TRP A 478 -17.41 30.09 1.14
C TRP A 478 -17.58 30.52 -0.32
N LEU A 479 -17.81 31.83 -0.47
CA LEU A 479 -17.93 32.56 -1.72
C LEU A 479 -16.55 32.69 -2.37
N ALA A 480 -16.53 32.43 -3.67
CA ALA A 480 -15.47 32.85 -4.57
C ALA A 480 -15.41 34.38 -4.63
N ARG A 481 -14.21 34.94 -4.52
CA ARG A 481 -13.89 36.29 -5.03
C ARG A 481 -12.60 36.22 -5.82
N SER A 482 -12.79 36.14 -7.12
CA SER A 482 -11.88 36.57 -8.18
C SER A 482 -11.55 38.06 -8.01
N GLY A 483 -10.26 38.39 -8.03
CA GLY A 483 -9.75 39.75 -8.09
C GLY A 483 -8.54 39.79 -9.02
N VAL A 484 -8.82 39.99 -10.30
CA VAL A 484 -7.87 40.37 -11.34
C VAL A 484 -7.68 41.89 -11.25
N THR A 485 -6.44 42.37 -11.28
CA THR A 485 -6.10 43.69 -11.85
C THR A 485 -4.61 43.75 -12.24
N PRO A 486 -4.24 44.60 -13.22
CA PRO A 486 -3.19 44.30 -14.19
C PRO A 486 -1.90 45.13 -14.01
N LEU A 487 -0.91 44.74 -14.82
CA LEU A 487 0.26 45.47 -15.32
C LEU A 487 0.30 46.99 -15.08
N ARG A 488 1.42 47.44 -14.49
CA ARG A 488 2.29 48.48 -15.05
C ARG A 488 3.75 48.15 -14.73
#